data_AF-A0AAV4IFG8-F1
#
_entry.id   AF-A0AAV4IFG8-F1
#
_cell.length_a   1.000
_cell.length_b   1.000
_cell.length_c   1.000
_cell.angle_alpha   90.00
_cell.angle_beta   90.00
_cell.angle_gamma   90.00
#
_symmetry.space_group_name_H-M   'P 1'
#
loop_
_entity.id
_entity.type
_entity.pdbx_description
1 polymer ?
#
loop_
_entity_poly.entity_id
_entity_poly.type
_entity_poly.pdbx_seq_one_letter_code
_entity_poly.pdbx_strand_id
1 'polypeptide(L)'
;MILFLPKYRPVLRKIAPTKNSVQIWIENMCEKFRGCFDCTDWSVFTEACETVNELNECVCEYIKFCEDLIVKKKEVTVYPNNKPWVTKEMKKILNEKKYIFKIADKALLKEKQKELKKVINKCRANYKKKIETHFKSGDIKKTWDGLKLAVNYTQKKGSIPDQFDSNDLNDFYARFDTDNNTDRVEQLWDRLEDERMAEAMIEFDESEIKNVFVKINEKKAAGSDGMNGKLLKVCADELSFIYTYLFNMSLFLNQIPVIW
;
A
#
# COMPACT_ATOMS: atom_id res chain seq x y z
N MET A 1 -56.54 -8.19 4.47
CA MET A 1 -55.62 -7.76 3.40
C MET A 1 -54.21 -8.18 3.78
N ILE A 2 -53.68 -9.27 3.21
CA ILE A 2 -52.34 -9.77 3.54
C ILE A 2 -51.33 -9.01 2.69
N LEU A 3 -50.59 -8.08 3.31
CA LEU A 3 -49.49 -7.37 2.67
C LEU A 3 -48.26 -8.29 2.66
N PHE A 4 -48.03 -8.98 1.54
CA PHE A 4 -46.78 -9.68 1.30
C PHE A 4 -45.65 -8.65 1.17
N LEU A 5 -44.82 -8.53 2.21
CA LEU A 5 -43.58 -7.77 2.09
C LEU A 5 -42.69 -8.45 1.03
N PRO A 6 -42.13 -7.71 0.06
CA PRO A 6 -41.28 -8.28 -0.96
C PRO A 6 -40.08 -8.97 -0.30
N LYS A 7 -39.84 -10.24 -0.67
CA LYS A 7 -38.71 -11.07 -0.20
C LYS A 7 -37.34 -10.42 -0.53
N TYR A 8 -37.32 -9.50 -1.50
CA TYR A 8 -36.13 -8.73 -1.84
C TYR A 8 -35.83 -7.64 -0.80
N ARG A 9 -34.78 -7.86 0.00
CA ARG A 9 -34.15 -6.80 0.81
C ARG A 9 -33.04 -6.13 -0.01
N PRO A 10 -33.04 -4.79 -0.14
CA PRO A 10 -31.96 -4.04 -0.78
C PRO A 10 -30.59 -4.35 -0.16
N VAL A 11 -29.53 -4.39 -0.97
CA VAL A 11 -28.15 -4.72 -0.52
C VAL A 11 -27.69 -3.83 0.64
N LEU A 12 -28.07 -2.55 0.64
CA LEU A 12 -27.78 -1.60 1.73
C LEU A 12 -28.37 -2.00 3.09
N ARG A 13 -29.39 -2.85 3.12
CA ARG A 13 -29.99 -3.40 4.35
C ARG A 13 -29.43 -4.77 4.73
N LYS A 14 -28.64 -5.40 3.84
CA LYS A 14 -28.05 -6.73 4.05
C LYS A 14 -26.61 -6.66 4.54
N ILE A 15 -25.87 -5.63 4.11
CA ILE A 15 -24.44 -5.49 4.39
C ILE A 15 -24.21 -4.11 5.01
N ALA A 16 -23.57 -4.10 6.18
CA ALA A 16 -23.20 -2.85 6.85
C ALA A 16 -22.13 -2.10 6.04
N PRO A 17 -22.13 -0.76 6.04
CA PRO A 17 -21.04 0.02 5.48
C PRO A 17 -19.71 -0.31 6.18
N THR A 18 -18.65 -0.45 5.41
CA THR A 18 -17.30 -0.67 5.96
C THR A 18 -16.64 0.67 6.22
N LYS A 19 -16.03 0.84 7.40
CA LYS A 19 -15.18 1.98 7.70
C LYS A 19 -13.75 1.61 7.35
N ASN A 20 -13.14 2.37 6.44
CA ASN A 20 -11.74 2.19 6.09
C ASN A 20 -10.97 3.43 6.56
N SER A 21 -9.87 3.23 7.28
CA SER A 21 -8.91 4.30 7.56
C SER A 21 -8.04 4.49 6.32
N VAL A 22 -7.96 5.73 5.81
CA VAL A 22 -7.14 6.08 4.65
C VAL A 22 -6.19 7.19 5.06
N GLN A 23 -4.89 6.99 4.83
CA GLN A 23 -3.87 8.03 4.98
C GLN A 23 -4.02 9.08 3.87
N ILE A 24 -4.00 10.36 4.24
CA ILE A 24 -4.06 11.46 3.27
C ILE A 24 -2.69 12.12 3.19
N TRP A 25 -2.03 11.92 2.06
CA TRP A 25 -0.79 12.61 1.72
C TRP A 25 -1.12 13.97 1.08
N ILE A 26 -0.71 15.05 1.74
CA ILE A 26 -0.84 16.44 1.26
C ILE A 26 0.56 16.91 0.83
N GLU A 27 0.65 17.81 -0.14
CA GLU A 27 1.90 18.29 -0.74
C GLU A 27 2.92 18.81 0.29
N ASN A 28 2.47 19.61 1.26
CA ASN A 28 3.32 20.10 2.36
C ASN A 28 3.74 19.03 3.39
N MET A 29 3.17 17.82 3.35
CA MET A 29 3.64 16.73 4.25
C MET A 29 5.03 16.26 3.88
N CYS A 30 5.37 16.24 2.59
CA CYS A 30 6.70 15.86 2.13
C CYS A 30 7.76 16.78 2.75
N GLU A 31 7.55 18.09 2.72
CA GLU A 31 8.44 19.08 3.34
C GLU A 31 8.55 18.90 4.85
N LYS A 32 7.44 18.55 5.53
CA LYS A 32 7.45 18.28 6.97
C LYS A 32 8.25 17.03 7.34
N PHE A 33 8.15 15.97 6.54
CA PHE A 33 8.93 14.77 6.75
C PHE A 33 10.42 15.04 6.56
N ARG A 34 10.78 15.72 5.46
CA ARG A 34 12.16 16.13 5.20
C ARG A 34 12.71 16.96 6.34
N GLY A 35 12.03 18.04 6.72
CA GLY A 35 12.45 18.87 7.85
C GLY A 35 12.53 18.12 9.19
N CYS A 36 11.67 17.13 9.43
CA CYS A 36 11.73 16.30 10.63
C CYS A 36 12.98 15.42 10.64
N PHE A 37 13.30 14.76 9.52
CA PHE A 37 14.45 13.86 9.41
C PHE A 37 15.77 14.61 9.25
N ASP A 38 15.78 15.77 8.61
CA ASP A 38 16.93 16.70 8.56
C ASP A 38 17.36 17.18 9.96
N CYS A 39 16.38 17.38 10.86
CA CYS A 39 16.65 17.79 12.23
C CYS A 39 16.92 16.59 13.17
N THR A 40 16.84 15.35 12.67
CA THR A 40 17.07 14.16 13.48
C THR A 40 18.57 13.89 13.55
N ASP A 41 19.10 13.79 14.76
CA ASP A 41 20.46 13.31 14.97
C ASP A 41 20.49 11.78 14.89
N TRP A 42 20.79 11.27 13.70
CA TRP A 42 20.82 9.83 13.44
C TRP A 42 21.97 9.12 14.15
N SER A 43 23.03 9.84 14.57
CA SER A 43 24.17 9.21 15.26
C SER A 43 23.77 8.64 16.62
N VAL A 44 22.77 9.24 17.28
CA VAL A 44 22.21 8.74 18.55
C VAL A 44 21.73 7.30 18.41
N PHE A 45 21.13 6.94 17.27
CA PHE A 45 20.67 5.57 17.03
C PHE A 45 21.84 4.62 16.79
N THR A 46 22.85 5.05 16.03
CA THR A 46 24.04 4.24 15.74
C THR A 46 24.94 4.03 16.97
N GLU A 47 24.94 4.98 17.90
CA GLU A 47 25.71 4.89 19.16
C GLU A 47 24.97 4.10 20.24
N ALA A 48 23.63 4.14 20.26
CA ALA A 48 22.83 3.48 21.28
C ALA A 48 22.50 2.01 20.97
N CYS A 49 22.52 1.59 19.71
CA CYS A 49 22.16 0.24 19.29
C CYS A 49 23.40 -0.60 18.99
N GLU A 50 23.56 -1.72 19.66
CA GLU A 50 24.71 -2.62 19.47
C GLU A 50 24.44 -3.69 18.42
N THR A 51 23.17 -4.05 18.22
CA THR A 51 22.76 -5.08 17.27
C THR A 51 22.03 -4.52 16.06
N VAL A 52 22.13 -5.25 14.95
CA VAL A 52 21.41 -4.94 13.69
C VAL A 52 19.89 -4.90 13.91
N ASN A 53 19.36 -5.77 14.77
CA ASN A 53 17.95 -5.83 15.09
C ASN A 53 17.48 -4.60 15.87
N GLU A 54 18.18 -4.25 16.96
CA GLU A 54 17.85 -3.08 17.78
C GLU A 54 17.89 -1.80 16.95
N LEU A 55 18.93 -1.65 16.11
CA LEU A 55 19.05 -0.49 15.24
C LEU A 55 17.88 -0.41 14.26
N ASN A 56 17.57 -1.51 13.56
CA ASN A 56 16.45 -1.55 12.63
C ASN A 56 15.11 -1.27 13.32
N GLU A 57 14.88 -1.86 14.50
CA GLU A 57 13.66 -1.64 15.29
C GLU A 57 13.53 -0.18 15.71
N CYS A 58 14.56 0.40 16.30
CA CYS A 58 14.54 1.78 16.79
C CYS A 58 14.35 2.78 15.63
N VAL A 59 15.04 2.59 14.50
CA VAL A 59 14.88 3.40 13.30
C VAL A 59 13.46 3.26 12.73
N CYS A 60 12.95 2.03 12.62
CA CYS A 60 11.60 1.78 12.11
C CYS A 60 10.51 2.38 13.02
N GLU A 61 10.66 2.25 14.34
CA GLU A 61 9.74 2.81 15.33
C GLU A 61 9.74 4.33 15.31
N TYR A 62 10.92 4.95 15.23
CA TYR A 62 11.04 6.40 15.12
C TYR A 62 10.41 6.93 13.82
N ILE A 63 10.69 6.29 12.67
CA ILE A 63 10.06 6.67 11.39
C ILE A 63 8.53 6.52 11.46
N LYS A 64 8.01 5.43 12.06
CA LYS A 64 6.57 5.22 12.27
C LYS A 64 5.97 6.30 13.19
N PHE A 65 6.69 6.69 14.23
CA PHE A 65 6.29 7.78 15.12
C PHE A 65 6.17 9.10 14.35
N CYS A 66 7.17 9.46 13.53
CA CYS A 66 7.10 10.62 12.65
C CYS A 66 5.94 10.52 11.65
N GLU A 67 5.69 9.34 11.08
CA GLU A 67 4.55 9.10 10.20
C GLU A 67 3.22 9.35 10.90
N ASP A 68 3.04 8.84 12.12
CA ASP A 68 1.81 9.02 12.89
C ASP A 68 1.60 10.48 13.35
N LEU A 69 2.67 11.23 13.61
CA LEU A 69 2.60 12.65 13.94
C LEU A 69 2.21 13.52 12.73
N ILE A 70 2.76 13.21 11.55
CA ILE A 70 2.60 14.07 10.36
C ILE A 70 1.35 13.65 9.55
N VAL A 71 1.10 12.35 9.39
CA VAL A 71 0.07 11.82 8.50
C VAL A 71 -1.29 11.81 9.17
N LYS A 72 -2.19 12.61 8.61
CA LYS A 72 -3.60 12.59 9.01
C LYS A 72 -4.30 11.36 8.46
N LYS A 73 -4.75 10.50 9.36
CA LYS A 73 -5.66 9.39 9.06
C LYS A 73 -7.09 9.91 8.94
N LYS A 74 -7.80 9.55 7.87
CA LYS A 74 -9.21 9.88 7.68
C LYS A 74 -10.04 8.61 7.57
N GLU A 75 -11.09 8.52 8.39
CA GLU A 75 -12.11 7.49 8.21
C GLU A 75 -12.96 7.77 6.97
N VAL A 76 -13.06 6.78 6.10
CA VAL A 76 -13.93 6.79 4.91
C VAL A 76 -14.90 5.63 5.00
N THR A 77 -16.19 5.95 5.06
CA THR A 77 -17.25 4.96 4.98
C THR A 77 -17.51 4.55 3.53
N VAL A 78 -17.32 3.26 3.24
CA VAL A 78 -17.60 2.65 1.94
C VAL A 78 -18.92 1.90 2.01
N TYR A 79 -19.87 2.28 1.16
CA TYR A 79 -21.18 1.64 1.10
C TYR A 79 -21.18 0.50 0.07
N PRO A 80 -21.81 -0.65 0.37
CA PRO A 80 -21.85 -1.81 -0.53
C PRO A 80 -22.44 -1.55 -1.93
N ASN A 81 -23.29 -0.53 -2.07
CA ASN A 81 -23.91 -0.15 -3.34
C ASN A 81 -23.23 1.06 -4.00
N ASN A 82 -21.98 1.37 -3.63
CA ASN A 82 -21.21 2.40 -4.31
C ASN A 82 -21.02 2.01 -5.78
N LYS A 83 -21.58 2.80 -6.69
CA LYS A 83 -21.48 2.52 -8.13
C LYS A 83 -20.06 2.84 -8.63
N PRO A 84 -19.46 1.99 -9.47
CA PRO A 84 -18.07 2.14 -9.91
C PRO A 84 -17.83 3.38 -10.80
N TRP A 85 -18.90 3.95 -11.37
CA TRP A 85 -18.85 5.18 -12.17
C TRP A 85 -18.97 6.47 -11.34
N VAL A 86 -19.08 6.41 -10.01
CA VAL A 86 -19.16 7.60 -9.15
C VAL A 86 -17.76 8.17 -8.92
N THR A 87 -17.53 9.41 -9.36
CA THR A 87 -16.25 10.10 -9.24
C THR A 87 -16.22 11.13 -8.10
N LYS A 88 -15.03 11.63 -7.74
CA LYS A 88 -14.84 12.71 -6.75
C LYS A 88 -15.56 14.00 -7.17
N GLU A 89 -15.46 14.38 -8.44
CA GLU A 89 -16.15 15.54 -9.02
C GLU A 89 -17.68 15.43 -8.89
N MET A 90 -18.25 14.26 -9.24
CA MET A 90 -19.68 14.01 -9.09
C MET A 90 -20.12 14.13 -7.62
N LYS A 91 -19.32 13.61 -6.68
CA LYS A 91 -19.59 13.75 -5.24
C LYS A 91 -19.55 15.21 -4.77
N LYS A 92 -18.65 16.04 -5.32
CA LYS A 92 -18.58 17.48 -5.02
C LYS A 92 -19.90 18.18 -5.38
N ILE A 93 -20.39 17.98 -6.60
CA ILE A 93 -21.66 18.56 -7.06
C ILE A 93 -22.85 18.03 -6.25
N LEU A 94 -22.83 16.74 -5.88
CA LEU A 94 -23.86 16.16 -5.01
C LEU A 94 -23.91 16.85 -3.64
N ASN A 95 -22.75 17.18 -3.07
CA ASN A 95 -22.65 17.88 -1.79
C ASN A 95 -23.06 19.36 -1.91
N GLU A 96 -22.68 20.05 -2.97
CA GLU A 96 -23.16 21.41 -3.27
C GLU A 96 -24.68 21.46 -3.38
N LYS A 97 -25.28 20.50 -4.09
CA LYS A 97 -26.75 20.36 -4.16
C LYS A 97 -27.37 20.16 -2.78
N LYS A 98 -26.77 19.33 -1.92
CA LYS A 98 -27.26 19.12 -0.54
C LYS A 98 -27.19 20.40 0.28
N TYR A 99 -26.13 21.19 0.12
CA TYR A 99 -26.01 22.50 0.77
C TYR A 99 -27.08 23.46 0.27
N ILE A 100 -27.29 23.56 -1.05
CA ILE A 100 -28.30 24.43 -1.66
C ILE A 100 -29.72 24.03 -1.23
N PHE A 101 -29.97 22.73 -1.09
CA PHE A 101 -31.23 22.23 -0.56
C PHE A 101 -31.49 22.71 0.88
N LYS A 102 -30.45 22.82 1.71
CA LYS A 102 -30.58 23.31 3.09
C LYS A 102 -30.90 24.81 3.16
N ILE A 103 -30.33 25.62 2.26
CA ILE A 103 -30.60 27.07 2.19
C ILE A 103 -31.92 27.41 1.47
N ALA A 104 -32.67 26.40 1.03
CA ALA A 104 -33.99 26.51 0.40
C ALA A 104 -34.07 27.36 -0.90
N ASP A 105 -32.94 27.66 -1.54
CA ASP A 105 -32.92 28.34 -2.84
C ASP A 105 -33.35 27.39 -3.97
N LYS A 106 -34.61 27.55 -4.41
CA LYS A 106 -35.21 26.70 -5.45
C LYS A 106 -34.63 26.95 -6.85
N ALA A 107 -34.16 28.15 -7.16
CA ALA A 107 -33.64 28.49 -8.48
C ALA A 107 -32.26 27.85 -8.68
N LEU A 108 -31.37 28.08 -7.70
CA LEU A 108 -30.04 27.50 -7.67
C LEU A 108 -30.08 25.96 -7.55
N LEU A 109 -31.08 25.42 -6.83
CA LEU A 109 -31.29 23.97 -6.75
C LEU A 109 -31.61 23.35 -8.11
N LYS A 110 -32.48 24.00 -8.91
CA LYS A 110 -32.82 23.52 -10.26
C LYS A 110 -31.60 23.55 -11.19
N GLU A 111 -30.79 24.59 -11.11
CA GLU A 111 -29.55 24.71 -11.88
C GLU A 111 -28.57 23.59 -11.53
N LYS A 112 -28.27 23.40 -10.25
CA LYS A 112 -27.38 22.31 -9.80
C LYS A 112 -27.93 20.92 -10.08
N GLN A 113 -29.25 20.74 -10.10
CA GLN A 113 -29.86 19.48 -10.54
C GLN A 113 -29.58 19.20 -12.03
N LYS A 114 -29.67 20.22 -12.89
CA LYS A 114 -29.33 20.09 -14.32
C LYS A 114 -27.85 19.77 -14.49
N GLU A 115 -26.97 20.46 -13.78
CA GLU A 115 -25.53 20.20 -13.79
C GLU A 115 -25.22 18.76 -13.35
N LEU A 116 -25.80 18.32 -12.23
CA LEU A 116 -25.63 16.97 -11.72
C LEU A 116 -26.09 15.91 -12.72
N LYS A 117 -27.21 16.13 -13.43
CA LYS A 117 -27.70 15.20 -14.45
C LYS A 117 -26.72 15.08 -15.62
N LYS A 118 -26.14 16.20 -16.07
CA LYS A 118 -25.10 16.20 -17.11
C LYS A 118 -23.88 15.39 -16.68
N VAL A 119 -23.40 15.61 -15.46
CA VAL A 119 -22.23 14.89 -14.92
C VAL A 119 -22.51 13.40 -14.73
N ILE A 120 -23.69 13.01 -14.24
CA ILE A 120 -24.09 11.60 -14.14
C ILE A 120 -24.05 10.92 -15.52
N ASN A 121 -24.60 11.56 -16.54
CA ASN A 121 -24.60 11.00 -17.89
C ASN A 121 -23.18 10.87 -18.45
N LYS A 122 -22.34 11.88 -18.25
CA LYS A 122 -20.92 11.85 -18.63
C LYS A 122 -20.17 10.72 -17.92
N CYS A 123 -20.32 10.58 -16.61
CA CYS A 123 -19.70 9.52 -15.82
C CYS A 123 -20.14 8.12 -16.29
N ARG A 124 -21.44 7.92 -16.54
CA ARG A 124 -21.97 6.65 -17.07
C ARG A 124 -21.44 6.33 -18.46
N ALA A 125 -21.40 7.32 -19.36
CA ALA A 125 -20.86 7.16 -20.71
C ALA A 125 -19.36 6.81 -20.69
N ASN A 126 -18.58 7.47 -19.85
CA ASN A 126 -17.16 7.17 -19.68
C ASN A 126 -16.94 5.76 -19.13
N TYR A 127 -17.73 5.34 -18.14
CA TYR A 127 -17.65 3.98 -17.60
C TYR A 127 -18.04 2.92 -18.64
N LYS A 128 -19.11 3.17 -19.41
CA LYS A 128 -19.50 2.33 -20.54
C LYS A 128 -18.35 2.19 -21.54
N LYS A 129 -17.76 3.32 -21.97
CA LYS A 129 -16.61 3.33 -22.89
C LYS A 129 -15.42 2.54 -22.32
N LYS A 130 -15.13 2.69 -21.03
CA LYS A 130 -14.08 1.93 -20.34
C LYS A 130 -14.34 0.42 -20.39
N ILE A 131 -15.57 -0.03 -20.12
CA ILE A 131 -15.93 -1.44 -20.25
C ILE A 131 -15.76 -1.89 -21.70
N GLU A 132 -16.29 -1.15 -22.66
CA GLU A 132 -16.20 -1.51 -24.08
C GLU A 132 -14.76 -1.61 -24.59
N THR A 133 -13.83 -0.77 -24.10
CA THR A 133 -12.42 -0.86 -24.49
C THR A 133 -11.78 -2.20 -24.14
N HIS A 134 -12.23 -2.87 -23.08
CA HIS A 134 -11.72 -4.20 -22.71
C HIS A 134 -12.08 -5.30 -23.71
N PHE A 135 -13.14 -5.12 -24.50
CA PHE A 135 -13.62 -6.10 -25.50
C PHE A 135 -13.07 -5.86 -26.91
N LYS A 136 -12.34 -4.75 -27.14
CA LYS A 136 -11.87 -4.38 -28.49
C LYS A 136 -10.50 -4.96 -28.85
N SER A 137 -9.71 -5.40 -27.87
CA SER A 137 -8.30 -5.73 -28.07
C SER A 137 -8.01 -7.17 -28.49
N GLY A 138 -9.03 -8.03 -28.67
CA GLY A 138 -8.86 -9.48 -28.97
C GLY A 138 -8.18 -10.30 -27.85
N ASP A 139 -7.64 -9.63 -26.84
CA ASP A 139 -7.00 -10.20 -25.66
C ASP A 139 -8.04 -10.78 -24.67
N ILE A 140 -7.93 -12.08 -24.43
CA ILE A 140 -8.81 -12.85 -23.54
C ILE A 140 -8.74 -12.32 -22.10
N LYS A 141 -7.55 -11.92 -21.63
CA LYS A 141 -7.35 -11.44 -20.26
C LYS A 141 -8.08 -10.12 -20.05
N LYS A 142 -7.93 -9.17 -20.99
CA LYS A 142 -8.65 -7.89 -20.95
C LYS A 142 -10.15 -8.10 -21.07
N THR A 143 -10.59 -9.02 -21.91
CA THR A 143 -12.02 -9.38 -22.06
C THR A 143 -12.60 -9.88 -20.74
N TRP A 144 -11.87 -10.75 -20.03
CA TRP A 144 -12.25 -11.24 -18.71
C TRP A 144 -12.32 -10.13 -17.67
N ASP A 145 -11.38 -9.18 -17.67
CA ASP A 145 -11.42 -8.00 -16.80
C ASP A 145 -12.64 -7.12 -17.10
N GLY A 146 -12.99 -6.95 -18.38
CA GLY A 146 -14.20 -6.25 -18.82
C GLY A 146 -15.47 -6.92 -18.30
N LEU A 147 -15.54 -8.26 -18.36
CA LEU A 147 -16.67 -9.02 -17.84
C LEU A 147 -16.80 -8.86 -16.32
N LYS A 148 -15.69 -8.99 -15.58
CA LYS A 148 -15.68 -8.78 -14.11
C LYS A 148 -16.24 -7.41 -13.72
N LEU A 149 -15.84 -6.35 -14.44
CA LEU A 149 -16.34 -4.99 -14.21
C LEU A 149 -17.85 -4.85 -14.53
N ALA A 150 -18.34 -5.54 -15.56
CA ALA A 150 -19.75 -5.49 -15.96
C ALA A 150 -20.67 -6.16 -14.93
N VAL A 151 -20.27 -7.31 -14.40
CA VAL A 151 -21.05 -8.04 -13.38
C VAL A 151 -20.77 -7.59 -11.94
N ASN A 152 -19.93 -6.56 -11.77
CA ASN A 152 -19.46 -6.08 -10.46
C ASN A 152 -18.86 -7.21 -9.60
N TYR A 153 -18.16 -8.14 -10.26
CA TYR A 153 -17.50 -9.25 -9.61
C TYR A 153 -16.22 -8.73 -8.95
N THR A 154 -16.30 -8.54 -7.63
CA THR A 154 -15.14 -8.32 -6.79
C THR A 154 -14.75 -9.68 -6.25
N GLN A 155 -13.67 -10.23 -6.79
CA GLN A 155 -13.05 -11.42 -6.22
C GLN A 155 -12.67 -11.04 -4.79
N LYS A 156 -13.38 -11.57 -3.78
CA LYS A 156 -12.82 -11.59 -2.44
C LYS A 156 -11.58 -12.44 -2.57
N LYS A 157 -10.40 -11.83 -2.54
CA LYS A 157 -9.20 -12.59 -2.22
C LYS A 157 -9.54 -13.24 -0.89
N GLY A 158 -9.68 -14.57 -0.88
CA GLY A 158 -9.73 -15.27 0.40
C GLY A 158 -8.52 -14.78 1.18
N SER A 159 -8.74 -14.35 2.42
CA SER A 159 -7.63 -14.39 3.35
C SER A 159 -7.15 -15.83 3.29
N ILE A 160 -5.87 -16.03 3.00
CA ILE A 160 -5.23 -17.25 3.47
C ILE A 160 -5.55 -17.24 4.97
N PRO A 161 -6.12 -18.32 5.53
CA PRO A 161 -6.31 -18.38 6.97
C PRO A 161 -4.97 -18.01 7.62
N ASP A 162 -5.01 -17.22 8.68
CA ASP A 162 -3.85 -16.78 9.49
C ASP A 162 -3.09 -17.95 10.15
N GLN A 163 -3.36 -19.16 9.67
CA GLN A 163 -3.04 -20.47 10.21
C GLN A 163 -2.07 -21.23 9.29
N PHE A 164 -1.62 -20.60 8.20
CA PHE A 164 -0.54 -21.08 7.35
C PHE A 164 0.55 -20.01 7.29
N ASP A 165 1.61 -20.20 8.06
CA ASP A 165 2.85 -19.46 7.89
C ASP A 165 3.51 -19.89 6.56
N SER A 166 4.26 -18.99 5.93
CA SER A 166 5.10 -19.34 4.77
C SER A 166 6.09 -20.44 5.14
N ASN A 167 6.51 -20.50 6.41
CA ASN A 167 7.32 -21.59 6.95
C ASN A 167 6.57 -22.93 6.94
N ASP A 168 5.28 -22.97 7.29
CA ASP A 168 4.48 -24.20 7.23
C ASP A 168 4.36 -24.73 5.79
N LEU A 169 4.26 -23.82 4.82
CA LEU A 169 4.25 -24.17 3.40
C LEU A 169 5.62 -24.66 2.95
N ASN A 170 6.69 -23.97 3.34
CA ASN A 170 8.06 -24.40 3.05
C ASN A 170 8.32 -25.80 3.61
N ASP A 171 7.96 -26.08 4.86
CA ASP A 171 8.09 -27.39 5.49
C ASP A 171 7.22 -28.45 4.79
N PHE A 172 5.98 -28.09 4.42
CA PHE A 172 5.07 -28.99 3.69
C PHE A 172 5.58 -29.37 2.30
N TYR A 173 6.25 -28.46 1.60
CA TYR A 173 6.80 -28.76 0.27
C TYR A 173 8.19 -29.40 0.37
N ALA A 174 9.03 -28.97 1.32
CA ALA A 174 10.35 -29.53 1.57
C ALA A 174 10.30 -30.99 2.05
N ARG A 175 9.21 -31.45 2.68
CA ARG A 175 9.07 -32.88 3.05
C ARG A 175 9.07 -33.86 1.86
N PHE A 176 8.89 -33.37 0.64
CA PHE A 176 8.97 -34.17 -0.58
C PHE A 176 10.38 -34.20 -1.17
N ASP A 177 11.28 -33.32 -0.70
CA ASP A 177 12.69 -33.37 -1.06
C ASP A 177 13.34 -34.49 -0.23
N THR A 178 13.55 -35.64 -0.87
CA THR A 178 14.19 -36.82 -0.26
C THR A 178 15.70 -36.67 -0.16
N ASP A 179 16.27 -35.70 -0.86
CA ASP A 179 17.70 -35.44 -0.89
C ASP A 179 18.04 -34.39 0.16
N ASN A 180 18.56 -34.84 1.29
CA ASN A 180 19.11 -33.97 2.33
C ASN A 180 20.37 -33.29 1.78
N ASN A 181 20.20 -32.18 1.05
CA ASN A 181 21.29 -31.41 0.45
C ASN A 181 22.16 -30.68 1.49
N THR A 182 21.97 -30.94 2.79
CA THR A 182 22.73 -30.33 3.89
C THR A 182 24.24 -30.48 3.68
N ASP A 183 24.73 -31.68 3.31
CA ASP A 183 26.16 -31.89 3.04
C ASP A 183 26.66 -31.06 1.84
N ARG A 184 25.83 -30.89 0.80
CA ARG A 184 26.16 -30.05 -0.36
C ARG A 184 26.11 -28.57 -0.01
N VAL A 185 25.20 -28.16 0.86
CA VAL A 185 25.07 -26.79 1.36
C VAL A 185 26.27 -26.47 2.24
N GLU A 186 26.65 -27.34 3.18
CA GLU A 186 27.86 -27.21 4.01
C GLU A 186 29.13 -27.12 3.14
N GLN A 187 29.29 -28.00 2.14
CA GLN A 187 30.43 -27.91 1.21
C GLN A 187 30.46 -26.62 0.39
N LEU A 188 29.31 -26.03 0.09
CA LEU A 188 29.23 -24.72 -0.56
C LEU A 188 29.58 -23.59 0.41
N TRP A 189 29.15 -23.68 1.67
CA TRP A 189 29.52 -22.74 2.73
C TRP A 189 31.03 -22.73 2.97
N ASP A 190 31.66 -23.89 3.12
CA ASP A 190 33.12 -24.02 3.30
C ASP A 190 33.89 -23.40 2.12
N ARG A 191 33.46 -23.65 0.88
CA ARG A 191 34.08 -23.05 -0.31
C ARG A 191 33.91 -21.54 -0.37
N LEU A 192 32.77 -21.02 0.06
CA LEU A 192 32.50 -19.58 0.10
C LEU A 192 33.27 -18.88 1.22
N GLU A 193 33.52 -19.55 2.35
CA GLU A 193 34.37 -19.02 3.43
C GLU A 193 35.83 -18.88 2.98
N ASP A 194 36.36 -19.86 2.25
CA ASP A 194 37.72 -19.81 1.68
C ASP A 194 37.88 -18.70 0.61
N GLU A 195 36.86 -18.48 -0.22
CA GLU A 195 36.86 -17.40 -1.25
C GLU A 195 36.63 -16.01 -0.63
N ARG A 196 35.85 -15.90 0.46
CA ARG A 196 35.55 -14.62 1.16
C ARG A 196 36.76 -13.94 1.78
N MET A 197 37.79 -14.68 2.17
CA MET A 197 39.00 -14.11 2.75
C MET A 197 39.87 -13.39 1.70
N ALA A 198 39.56 -13.54 0.41
CA ALA A 198 40.32 -12.98 -0.71
C ALA A 198 39.65 -11.77 -1.39
N GLU A 199 38.36 -11.50 -1.17
CA GLU A 199 37.63 -10.41 -1.82
C GLU A 199 37.35 -9.23 -0.88
N ALA A 200 37.39 -8.02 -1.46
CA ALA A 200 37.11 -6.78 -0.74
C ALA A 200 35.72 -6.80 -0.13
N MET A 201 35.63 -6.41 1.13
CA MET A 201 34.37 -6.29 1.85
C MET A 201 33.43 -5.33 1.10
N ILE A 202 32.27 -5.84 0.68
CA ILE A 202 31.25 -5.04 0.00
C ILE A 202 30.73 -4.01 1.00
N GLU A 203 30.81 -2.73 0.65
CA GLU A 203 30.29 -1.63 1.42
C GLU A 203 29.39 -0.79 0.52
N PHE A 204 28.21 -0.42 1.03
CA PHE A 204 27.30 0.48 0.34
C PHE A 204 27.69 1.93 0.59
N ASP A 205 27.65 2.74 -0.46
CA ASP A 205 27.71 4.21 -0.34
C ASP A 205 26.31 4.81 -0.13
N GLU A 206 26.26 5.98 0.50
CA GLU A 206 25.03 6.75 0.69
C GLU A 206 24.35 7.08 -0.65
N SER A 207 25.13 7.36 -1.69
CA SER A 207 24.59 7.64 -3.03
C SER A 207 23.88 6.42 -3.62
N GLU A 208 24.33 5.21 -3.32
CA GLU A 208 23.73 3.97 -3.82
C GLU A 208 22.37 3.72 -3.17
N ILE A 209 22.30 3.86 -1.84
CA ILE A 209 21.05 3.72 -1.08
C ILE A 209 20.03 4.78 -1.51
N LYS A 210 20.47 6.03 -1.64
CA LYS A 210 19.64 7.11 -2.18
C LYS A 210 19.07 6.78 -3.55
N ASN A 211 19.90 6.27 -4.47
CA ASN A 211 19.49 5.90 -5.81
C ASN A 211 18.44 4.77 -5.81
N VAL A 212 18.53 3.84 -4.87
CA VAL A 212 17.51 2.80 -4.66
C VAL A 212 16.21 3.43 -4.16
N PHE A 213 16.28 4.28 -3.14
CA PHE A 213 15.10 4.95 -2.56
C PHE A 213 14.33 5.80 -3.57
N VAL A 214 15.03 6.60 -4.38
CA VAL A 214 14.42 7.41 -5.43
C VAL A 214 13.71 6.55 -6.49
N LYS A 215 14.15 5.30 -6.71
CA LYS A 215 13.52 4.36 -7.65
C LYS A 215 12.36 3.55 -7.06
N ILE A 216 12.09 3.64 -5.75
CA ILE A 216 10.98 2.92 -5.10
C ILE A 216 9.64 3.26 -5.78
N ASN A 217 8.82 2.23 -5.95
CA ASN A 217 7.45 2.37 -6.43
C ASN A 217 6.51 2.66 -5.25
N GLU A 218 6.16 3.93 -5.07
CA GLU A 218 5.25 4.43 -4.02
C GLU A 218 3.84 3.78 -3.99
N LYS A 219 3.45 3.03 -5.03
CA LYS A 219 2.13 2.37 -5.11
C LYS A 219 2.13 0.96 -4.55
N LYS A 220 3.31 0.40 -4.22
CA LYS A 220 3.39 -0.91 -3.56
C LYS A 220 2.99 -0.78 -2.10
N ALA A 221 2.45 -1.88 -1.55
CA ALA A 221 2.20 -1.97 -0.12
C ALA A 221 3.54 -1.94 0.64
N ALA A 222 3.49 -1.51 1.90
CA ALA A 222 4.62 -1.62 2.82
C ALA A 222 5.03 -3.10 3.00
N GLY A 223 6.30 -3.31 3.32
CA GLY A 223 6.83 -4.64 3.64
C GLY A 223 6.41 -5.11 5.03
N SER A 224 7.02 -6.20 5.47
CA SER A 224 6.99 -6.74 6.85
C SER A 224 7.40 -5.68 7.87
N ASP A 225 8.36 -4.83 7.52
CA ASP A 225 8.82 -3.67 8.29
C ASP A 225 7.76 -2.56 8.47
N GLY A 226 6.69 -2.57 7.68
CA GLY A 226 5.67 -1.52 7.68
C GLY A 226 6.15 -0.19 7.11
N MET A 227 7.29 -0.14 6.41
CA MET A 227 7.83 1.10 5.86
C MET A 227 7.04 1.56 4.62
N ASN A 228 6.63 2.83 4.66
CA ASN A 228 5.87 3.42 3.56
C ASN A 228 6.80 3.76 2.39
N GLY A 229 6.67 3.04 1.27
CA GLY A 229 7.51 3.26 0.09
C GLY A 229 7.42 4.69 -0.49
N LYS A 230 6.34 5.43 -0.22
CA LYS A 230 6.26 6.85 -0.56
C LYS A 230 7.16 7.71 0.34
N LEU A 231 7.18 7.43 1.64
CA LEU A 231 8.01 8.13 2.63
C LEU A 231 9.49 7.93 2.29
N LEU A 232 9.92 6.69 2.09
CA LEU A 232 11.31 6.35 1.73
C LEU A 232 11.77 7.06 0.46
N LYS A 233 10.91 7.13 -0.56
CA LYS A 233 11.22 7.81 -1.82
C LYS A 233 11.32 9.33 -1.68
N VAL A 234 10.43 9.93 -0.89
CA VAL A 234 10.38 11.39 -0.70
C VAL A 234 11.53 11.87 0.17
N CYS A 235 11.87 11.10 1.20
CA CYS A 235 12.89 11.41 2.18
C CYS A 235 14.20 10.65 1.91
N ALA A 236 14.49 10.44 0.62
CA ALA A 236 15.63 9.62 0.23
C ALA A 236 16.94 10.26 0.70
N ASP A 237 17.07 11.58 0.58
CA ASP A 237 18.25 12.32 1.03
C ASP A 237 18.46 12.16 2.54
N GLU A 238 17.40 12.33 3.32
CA GLU A 238 17.46 12.42 4.78
C GLU A 238 17.61 11.04 5.45
N LEU A 239 17.19 9.97 4.78
CA LEU A 239 17.25 8.60 5.30
C LEU A 239 18.44 7.80 4.78
N SER A 240 19.16 8.27 3.77
CA SER A 240 20.22 7.45 3.15
C SER A 240 21.34 7.13 4.12
N PHE A 241 21.82 8.11 4.90
CA PHE A 241 22.85 7.90 5.92
C PHE A 241 22.52 6.73 6.88
N ILE A 242 21.36 6.76 7.54
CA ILE A 242 21.01 5.76 8.56
C ILE A 242 20.83 4.37 7.96
N TYR A 243 20.25 4.27 6.75
CA TYR A 243 20.09 2.99 6.07
C TYR A 243 21.41 2.46 5.50
N THR A 244 22.32 3.32 5.04
CA THR A 244 23.68 2.91 4.67
C THR A 244 24.40 2.30 5.86
N TYR A 245 24.36 2.96 7.02
CA TYR A 245 24.95 2.41 8.25
C TYR A 245 24.32 1.05 8.61
N LEU A 246 22.99 0.97 8.61
CA LEU A 246 22.26 -0.26 8.94
C LEU A 246 22.62 -1.42 7.98
N PHE A 247 22.67 -1.18 6.67
CA PHE A 247 23.02 -2.20 5.69
C PHE A 247 24.48 -2.62 5.80
N ASN A 248 25.41 -1.68 6.00
CA ASN A 248 26.82 -2.00 6.18
C ASN A 248 27.07 -2.76 7.50
N MET A 249 26.36 -2.42 8.57
CA MET A 249 26.39 -3.15 9.83
C MET A 249 25.84 -4.59 9.66
N SER A 250 24.74 -4.74 8.92
CA SER A 250 24.16 -6.04 8.57
C SER A 250 25.16 -6.91 7.78
N LEU A 251 25.85 -6.33 6.79
CA LEU A 251 26.90 -7.01 6.03
C LEU A 251 28.10 -7.37 6.90
N PHE A 252 28.58 -6.45 7.74
CA PHE A 252 29.73 -6.68 8.62
C PHE A 252 29.47 -7.83 9.61
N LEU A 253 28.28 -7.83 10.23
CA LEU A 253 27.90 -8.85 11.20
C LEU A 253 27.36 -10.13 10.55
N ASN A 254 27.17 -10.14 9.23
CA ASN A 254 26.50 -11.22 8.48
C ASN A 254 25.13 -11.59 9.10
N GLN A 255 24.39 -10.57 9.53
CA GLN A 255 23.10 -10.71 10.20
C GLN A 255 22.06 -9.87 9.47
N ILE A 256 20.94 -10.47 9.12
CA ILE A 256 19.80 -9.76 8.53
C ILE A 256 18.81 -9.44 9.67
N PRO A 257 18.25 -8.22 9.73
CA PRO A 257 17.16 -7.91 10.65
C PRO A 257 16.02 -8.92 10.57
N VAL A 258 15.55 -9.39 11.72
CA VAL A 258 14.47 -10.41 11.81
C VAL A 258 13.15 -9.94 11.19
N ILE A 259 12.94 -8.63 11.15
CA ILE A 259 11.69 -8.01 10.67
C ILE A 259 11.65 -7.90 9.12
N TRP A 260 12.77 -8.12 8.41
CA TRP A 260 12.82 -8.00 6.94
C TRP A 260 12.28 -9.22 6.21
#